data_AF-A0A2E5R443-F1
#
_entry.id   AF-A0A2E5R443-F1
#
_cell.length_a   1.000
_cell.length_b   1.000
_cell.length_c   1.000
_cell.angle_alpha   90.00
_cell.angle_beta   90.00
_cell.angle_gamma   90.00
#
_symmetry.space_group_name_H-M   'P 1'
#
loop_
_entity.id
_entity.type
_entity.pdbx_description
1 polymer ?
#
loop_
_entity_poly.entity_id
_entity_poly.type
_entity_poly.pdbx_seq_one_letter_code
_entity_poly.pdbx_strand_id
1 'polypeptide(L)'
;MQRPSFPADFHEDLVSLTDVVIDSSESLCISVRSFFRDIKTVRDNAHKVSFYEKESDKLTSNLQRKIFESSLALDQKMHLRYFVEKIDQIADQAEDIADELQIYSIKRLI
;
A
#
# COMPACT_ATOMS: atom_id res chain seq x y z
N MET A 1 -14.00 15.63 13.44
CA MET A 1 -12.67 15.20 12.94
C MET A 1 -11.99 14.43 14.06
N GLN A 2 -11.52 13.21 13.79
CA GLN A 2 -10.80 12.41 14.79
C GLN A 2 -9.44 13.08 15.10
N ARG A 3 -8.98 13.00 16.36
CA ARG A 3 -7.67 13.54 16.80
C ARG A 3 -6.87 12.44 17.50
N PRO A 4 -6.46 11.38 16.78
CA PRO A 4 -5.57 10.35 17.33
C PRO A 4 -4.28 10.95 17.88
N SER A 5 -3.78 10.37 18.96
CA SER A 5 -2.39 10.58 19.36
C SER A 5 -1.52 9.57 18.63
N PHE A 6 -0.45 10.05 17.99
CA PHE A 6 0.57 9.21 17.37
C PHE A 6 1.86 9.33 18.19
N PRO A 7 2.15 8.39 19.11
CA PRO A 7 3.40 8.37 19.86
C PRO A 7 4.62 8.32 18.94
N ALA A 8 5.70 9.00 19.35
CA ALA A 8 6.95 9.10 18.59
C ALA A 8 7.54 7.73 18.23
N ASP A 9 7.35 6.73 19.11
CA ASP A 9 7.83 5.37 18.93
C ASP A 9 7.32 4.69 17.64
N PHE A 10 6.23 5.18 17.04
CA PHE A 10 5.63 4.64 15.81
C PHE A 10 5.87 5.51 14.58
N HIS A 11 6.52 6.68 14.71
CA HIS A 11 6.65 7.64 13.60
C HIS A 11 7.48 7.08 12.45
N GLU A 12 8.62 6.46 12.73
CA GLU A 12 9.48 5.88 11.68
C GLU A 12 8.78 4.74 10.93
N ASP A 13 8.02 3.90 11.64
CA ASP A 13 7.23 2.82 11.02
C ASP A 13 6.13 3.38 10.11
N LEU A 14 5.44 4.43 10.56
CA LEU A 14 4.39 5.09 9.78
C LEU A 14 4.94 5.78 8.53
N VAL A 15 6.09 6.45 8.64
CA VAL A 15 6.78 7.05 7.49
C VAL A 15 7.18 5.96 6.50
N SER A 16 7.81 4.88 6.98
CA SER A 16 8.23 3.76 6.12
C SER A 16 7.05 3.12 5.38
N LEU A 17 5.93 2.88 6.08
CA LEU A 17 4.70 2.38 5.46
C LEU A 17 4.17 3.36 4.40
N THR A 18 4.15 4.65 4.71
CA THR A 18 3.67 5.69 3.79
C THR A 18 4.53 5.76 2.53
N ASP A 19 5.86 5.67 2.66
CA ASP A 19 6.78 5.69 1.53
C ASP A 19 6.55 4.50 0.58
N VAL A 20 6.38 3.29 1.13
CA VAL A 20 6.09 2.09 0.33
C VAL A 20 4.74 2.18 -0.39
N VAL A 21 3.72 2.72 0.28
CA VAL A 21 2.40 2.94 -0.32
C VAL A 21 2.45 3.98 -1.46
N ILE A 22 3.28 5.02 -1.32
CA ILE A 22 3.55 5.99 -2.38
C ILE A 22 4.22 5.29 -3.57
N ASP A 23 5.25 4.48 -3.34
CA ASP A 23 5.95 3.73 -4.39
C ASP A 23 5.01 2.78 -5.16
N SER A 24 4.06 2.14 -4.47
CA SER A 24 3.01 1.32 -5.08
C SER A 24 2.14 2.16 -6.03
N SER A 25 1.69 3.32 -5.56
CA SER A 25 0.85 4.26 -6.33
C SER A 25 1.58 4.83 -7.54
N GLU A 26 2.87 5.15 -7.41
CA GLU A 26 3.70 5.60 -8.52
C GLU A 26 3.91 4.51 -9.57
N SER A 27 4.13 3.27 -9.14
CA SER A 27 4.26 2.10 -10.00
C SER A 27 2.97 1.82 -10.78
N LEU A 28 1.81 1.95 -10.14
CA LEU A 28 0.52 1.89 -10.82
C LEU A 28 0.41 2.97 -11.90
N CYS A 29 0.76 4.22 -11.57
CA CYS A 29 0.76 5.32 -12.54
C CYS A 29 1.63 5.02 -13.76
N ILE A 30 2.79 4.38 -13.57
CA ILE A 30 3.67 3.94 -14.67
C ILE A 30 2.98 2.83 -15.49
N SER A 31 2.36 1.85 -14.83
CA SER A 31 1.68 0.74 -15.47
C SER A 31 0.51 1.22 -16.35
N VAL A 32 -0.33 2.12 -15.83
CA VAL A 32 -1.43 2.76 -16.58
C VAL A 32 -0.92 3.53 -17.80
N ARG A 33 0.18 4.30 -17.67
CA ARG A 33 0.78 4.98 -18.83
C ARG A 33 1.30 3.99 -19.87
N SER A 34 1.88 2.89 -19.42
CA SER A 34 2.39 1.83 -20.28
C SER A 34 1.26 1.17 -21.07
N PHE A 35 0.09 0.98 -20.47
CA PHE A 35 -1.08 0.43 -21.17
C PHE A 35 -1.42 1.24 -22.44
N PHE A 36 -1.31 2.57 -22.39
CA PHE A 36 -1.59 3.40 -23.56
C PHE A 36 -0.43 3.53 -24.56
N ARG A 37 0.83 3.37 -24.11
CA ARG A 37 2.03 3.69 -24.91
C ARG A 37 2.86 2.47 -25.33
N ASP A 38 3.05 1.53 -24.43
CA ASP A 38 3.81 0.30 -24.65
C ASP A 38 3.22 -0.85 -23.82
N ILE A 39 2.26 -1.55 -24.42
CA ILE A 39 1.48 -2.59 -23.77
C ILE A 39 2.32 -3.77 -23.26
N LYS A 40 3.51 -4.01 -23.85
CA LYS A 40 4.38 -5.12 -23.47
C LYS A 40 5.00 -4.92 -22.08
N THR A 41 5.13 -3.66 -21.65
CA THR A 41 5.73 -3.29 -20.36
C THR A 41 4.71 -3.20 -19.22
N VAL A 42 3.41 -3.33 -19.51
CA VAL A 42 2.33 -3.29 -18.49
C VAL A 42 2.56 -4.36 -17.43
N ARG A 43 2.83 -5.60 -17.84
CA ARG A 43 3.03 -6.72 -16.93
C ARG A 43 4.19 -6.46 -15.95
N ASP A 44 5.32 -5.99 -16.46
CA ASP A 44 6.52 -5.78 -15.64
C ASP A 44 6.32 -4.64 -14.63
N ASN A 45 5.57 -3.60 -15.01
CA ASN A 45 5.22 -2.51 -14.08
C ASN A 45 4.15 -2.92 -13.08
N ALA A 46 3.15 -3.71 -13.48
CA ALA A 46 2.14 -4.25 -12.57
C ALA A 46 2.76 -5.18 -11.52
N HIS A 47 3.75 -6.00 -11.89
CA HIS A 47 4.50 -6.81 -10.92
C HIS A 47 5.22 -5.98 -9.84
N LYS A 48 5.62 -4.74 -10.14
CA LYS A 48 6.20 -3.85 -9.12
C LYS A 48 5.14 -3.37 -8.13
N VAL A 49 3.91 -3.12 -8.58
CA VAL A 49 2.80 -2.76 -7.69
C VAL A 49 2.56 -3.88 -6.67
N SER A 50 2.42 -5.13 -7.12
CA SER A 50 2.29 -6.30 -6.24
C SER A 50 3.52 -6.56 -5.35
N PHE A 51 4.69 -6.02 -5.71
CA PHE A 51 5.86 -6.11 -4.83
C PHE A 51 5.74 -5.10 -3.68
N TYR A 52 5.38 -3.85 -3.97
CA TYR A 52 5.21 -2.82 -2.97
C TYR A 52 4.01 -3.07 -2.05
N GLU A 53 2.92 -3.64 -2.58
CA GLU A 53 1.78 -4.09 -1.78
C GLU A 53 2.23 -5.09 -0.69
N LYS A 54 2.97 -6.14 -1.07
CA LYS A 54 3.48 -7.13 -0.09
C LYS A 54 4.41 -6.55 0.95
N GLU A 55 5.24 -5.57 0.56
CA GLU A 55 6.09 -4.87 1.53
C GLU A 55 5.26 -3.98 2.46
N SER A 56 4.20 -3.32 1.96
CA SER A 56 3.22 -2.58 2.77
C SER A 56 2.55 -3.50 3.80
N ASP A 57 2.05 -4.65 3.34
CA ASP A 57 1.37 -5.67 4.14
C ASP A 57 2.23 -6.15 5.33
N LYS A 58 3.52 -6.35 5.06
CA LYS A 58 4.52 -6.73 6.04
C LYS A 58 4.79 -5.61 7.05
N LEU A 59 4.94 -4.37 6.60
CA LEU A 59 5.14 -3.20 7.46
C LEU A 59 3.90 -2.97 8.35
N THR A 60 2.71 -3.05 7.79
CA THR A 60 1.42 -2.98 8.47
C THR A 60 1.34 -4.04 9.57
N SER A 61 1.61 -5.30 9.24
CA SER A 61 1.58 -6.40 10.23
C SER A 61 2.57 -6.18 11.38
N ASN A 62 3.78 -5.75 11.09
CA ASN A 62 4.81 -5.47 12.10
C ASN A 62 4.41 -4.29 13.00
N LEU A 63 3.93 -3.20 12.41
CA LEU A 63 3.50 -2.01 13.13
C LEU A 63 2.28 -2.30 14.00
N GLN A 64 1.29 -3.03 13.49
CA GLN A 64 0.14 -3.46 14.29
C GLN A 64 0.61 -4.29 15.49
N ARG A 65 1.51 -5.27 15.30
CA ARG A 65 2.06 -6.05 16.43
C ARG A 65 2.70 -5.15 17.48
N LYS A 66 3.56 -4.20 17.05
CA LYS A 66 4.22 -3.23 17.93
C LYS A 66 3.21 -2.36 18.69
N ILE A 67 2.14 -1.91 18.04
CA ILE A 67 1.05 -1.16 18.67
C ILE A 67 0.35 -2.02 19.74
N PHE A 68 0.02 -3.27 19.44
CA PHE A 68 -0.71 -4.14 20.38
C PHE A 68 0.14 -4.62 21.56
N GLU A 69 1.47 -4.72 21.40
CA GLU A 69 2.43 -5.02 22.46
C GLU A 69 2.74 -3.83 23.38
N SER A 70 2.40 -2.60 22.96
CA SER A 70 2.65 -1.39 23.75
C SER A 70 1.80 -1.30 25.04
N SER A 71 2.17 -0.38 25.94
CA SER A 71 1.43 -0.08 27.17
C SER A 71 0.21 0.83 26.97
N LEU A 72 -0.13 1.19 25.72
CA LEU A 72 -1.28 2.03 25.41
C LEU A 72 -2.61 1.37 25.81
N ALA A 73 -3.62 2.21 26.08
CA ALA A 73 -4.97 1.74 26.29
C ALA A 73 -5.56 1.17 24.98
N LEU A 74 -6.53 0.25 25.10
CA LEU A 74 -7.08 -0.46 23.96
C LEU A 74 -7.72 0.48 22.93
N ASP A 75 -8.40 1.53 23.36
CA ASP A 75 -8.99 2.55 22.50
C ASP A 75 -7.94 3.25 21.64
N GLN A 76 -6.78 3.59 22.23
CA GLN A 76 -5.67 4.19 21.50
C GLN A 76 -5.06 3.21 20.49
N LYS A 77 -4.89 1.94 20.88
CA LYS A 77 -4.41 0.87 19.99
C LYS A 77 -5.33 0.67 18.78
N MET A 78 -6.65 0.63 19.02
CA MET A 78 -7.65 0.50 17.96
C MET A 78 -7.64 1.70 17.02
N HIS A 79 -7.48 2.91 17.54
CA HIS A 79 -7.42 4.13 16.73
C HIS A 79 -6.16 4.17 15.86
N LEU A 80 -5.00 3.76 16.40
CA LEU A 80 -3.76 3.64 15.62
C LEU A 80 -3.86 2.57 14.55
N ARG A 81 -4.35 1.36 14.89
CA ARG A 81 -4.59 0.27 13.94
C ARG A 81 -5.45 0.74 12.77
N TYR A 82 -6.54 1.46 13.05
CA TYR A 82 -7.42 2.00 12.01
C TYR A 82 -6.67 2.85 10.98
N PHE A 83 -5.80 3.75 11.42
CA PHE A 83 -5.05 4.59 10.49
C PHE A 83 -3.96 3.82 9.75
N VAL A 84 -3.29 2.87 10.39
CA VAL A 84 -2.34 1.96 9.73
C VAL A 84 -3.04 1.21 8.59
N GLU A 85 -4.19 0.59 8.87
CA GLU A 85 -5.01 -0.10 7.85
C GLU A 85 -5.46 0.85 6.73
N LYS A 86 -5.74 2.12 7.04
CA LYS A 86 -6.16 3.10 6.03
C LYS A 86 -5.04 3.53 5.09
N ILE A 87 -3.80 3.56 5.58
CA ILE A 87 -2.63 3.85 4.75
C ILE A 87 -2.37 2.64 3.84
N ASP A 88 -2.33 1.45 4.42
CA ASP A 88 -2.11 0.18 3.72
C ASP A 88 -3.12 -0.09 2.60
N GLN A 89 -4.39 0.22 2.84
CA GLN A 89 -5.49 0.08 1.87
C GLN A 89 -5.24 0.81 0.52
N ILE A 90 -4.36 1.82 0.50
CA ILE A 90 -4.01 2.50 -0.76
C ILE A 90 -3.16 1.59 -1.65
N ALA A 91 -2.26 0.78 -1.09
CA ALA A 91 -1.45 -0.17 -1.86
C ALA A 91 -2.28 -1.36 -2.36
N ASP A 92 -3.21 -1.87 -1.54
CA ASP A 92 -4.21 -2.88 -1.91
C ASP A 92 -5.06 -2.41 -3.11
N GLN A 93 -5.61 -1.19 -3.05
CA GLN A 93 -6.33 -0.60 -4.19
C GLN A 93 -5.45 -0.43 -5.42
N ALA A 94 -4.16 -0.14 -5.24
CA ALA A 94 -3.24 -0.01 -6.37
C ALA A 94 -2.99 -1.35 -7.05
N GLU A 95 -2.84 -2.43 -6.27
CA GLU A 95 -2.69 -3.79 -6.79
C GLU A 95 -3.93 -4.25 -7.55
N ASP A 96 -5.12 -4.08 -6.97
CA ASP A 96 -6.40 -4.43 -7.62
C ASP A 96 -6.50 -3.81 -9.04
N ILE A 97 -6.20 -2.52 -9.15
CA ILE A 97 -6.23 -1.81 -10.44
C ILE A 97 -5.13 -2.36 -11.38
N ALA A 98 -3.94 -2.66 -10.86
CA ALA A 98 -2.84 -3.20 -11.65
C ALA A 98 -3.16 -4.60 -12.21
N ASP A 99 -3.82 -5.46 -11.44
CA ASP A 99 -4.26 -6.79 -11.86
C ASP A 99 -5.36 -6.72 -12.93
N GLU A 100 -6.35 -5.84 -12.77
CA GLU A 100 -7.32 -5.58 -13.83
C GLU A 100 -6.65 -5.07 -15.12
N LEU A 101 -5.69 -4.15 -14.98
CA LEU A 101 -4.96 -3.58 -16.10
C LEU A 101 -4.17 -4.65 -16.88
N GLN A 102 -3.59 -5.64 -16.18
CA GLN A 102 -2.95 -6.78 -16.81
C GLN A 102 -3.94 -7.57 -17.67
N ILE A 103 -5.14 -7.85 -17.17
CA ILE A 103 -6.19 -8.56 -17.93
C ILE A 103 -6.59 -7.76 -19.17
N TYR A 104 -6.78 -6.44 -19.04
CA TYR A 104 -7.10 -5.57 -20.18
C TYR A 104 -5.98 -5.56 -21.22
N SER A 105 -4.72 -5.62 -20.79
CA SER A 105 -3.58 -5.62 -21.70
C SER A 105 -3.55 -6.87 -22.59
N ILE A 106 -3.88 -8.04 -22.02
CA ILE A 106 -3.98 -9.31 -22.75
C ILE A 106 -5.13 -9.24 -23.76
N LYS A 107 -6.31 -8.77 -23.34
CA LYS A 107 -7.50 -8.68 -24.21
C LYS A 107 -7.29 -7.76 -25.41
N ARG A 108 -6.40 -6.77 -25.32
CA ARG A 108 -6.10 -5.83 -26.41
C ARG A 108 -5.06 -6.37 -27.41
N LEU A 109 -4.28 -7.37 -27.02
CA LEU A 109 -3.26 -8.00 -27.87
C LEU A 109 -3.82 -9.10 -28.78
N ILE A 110 -5.01 -9.62 -28.44
CA ILE A 110 -5.77 -10.62 -29.20
C ILE A 110 -6.74 -9.88 -30.13
#